data_AF-A0A241V1R3-F1
#
_entry.id   AF-A0A241V1R3-F1
#
_cell.length_a   1.000
_cell.length_b   1.000
_cell.length_c   1.000
_cell.angle_alpha   90.00
_cell.angle_beta   90.00
_cell.angle_gamma   90.00
#
_symmetry.space_group_name_H-M   'P 1'
#
loop_
_entity.id
_entity.type
_entity.pdbx_description
1 polymer ?
#
loop_
_entity_poly.entity_id
_entity_poly.type
_entity_poly.pdbx_seq_one_letter_code
_entity_poly.pdbx_strand_id
1 'polypeptide(L)'
;MENKEMALIENEKPKLSTVAHLMAGWPLFLVIIGGAIGGALGVVAYVVNRKIYLSQLSNMQKVLANLLCGMSAISLWWFIATWLQGYMAN
;
A
#
# COMPACT_ATOMS: atom_id res chain seq x y z
N MET A 1 47.99 22.96 4.39
CA MET A 1 47.56 21.59 4.76
C MET A 1 46.11 21.59 5.25
N GLU A 2 45.69 22.61 5.99
CA GLU A 2 44.32 22.84 6.48
C GLU A 2 43.19 22.77 5.41
N ASN A 3 43.39 23.36 4.23
CA ASN A 3 42.40 23.32 3.15
C ASN A 3 42.16 21.92 2.54
N LYS A 4 43.10 20.99 2.71
CA LYS A 4 42.98 19.63 2.17
C LYS A 4 42.16 18.73 3.11
N GLU A 5 42.19 18.99 4.41
CA GLU A 5 41.42 18.25 5.41
C GLU A 5 39.95 18.67 5.41
N MET A 6 39.65 19.97 5.25
CA MET A 6 38.26 20.46 5.11
C MET A 6 37.56 19.91 3.85
N ALA A 7 38.29 19.74 2.74
CA ALA A 7 37.75 19.15 1.51
C ALA A 7 37.48 17.64 1.61
N LEU A 8 38.15 16.93 2.54
CA LEU A 8 37.93 15.50 2.79
C LEU A 8 36.71 15.26 3.69
N ILE A 9 36.44 16.17 4.65
CA ILE A 9 35.28 16.09 5.55
C ILE A 9 33.98 16.40 4.80
N GLU A 10 34.01 17.27 3.79
CA GLU A 10 32.81 17.62 2.99
C GLU A 10 32.34 16.45 2.08
N ASN A 11 33.20 15.48 1.79
CA ASN A 11 32.92 14.39 0.84
C ASN A 11 32.54 13.04 1.45
N GLU A 12 32.62 12.87 2.77
CA GLU A 12 32.12 11.67 3.44
C GLU A 12 30.65 11.84 3.84
N LYS A 13 29.77 11.82 2.82
CA LYS A 13 28.34 11.58 3.12
C LYS A 13 28.25 10.27 3.91
N PRO A 14 27.57 10.25 5.07
CA PRO A 14 27.46 9.04 5.87
C PRO A 14 26.83 7.94 5.02
N LYS A 15 27.64 6.92 4.67
CA LYS A 15 27.18 5.76 3.91
C LYS A 15 26.50 4.82 4.88
N LEU A 16 25.19 4.65 4.70
CA LEU A 16 24.42 3.74 5.52
C LEU A 16 24.87 2.30 5.24
N SER A 17 25.13 1.52 6.30
CA SER A 17 25.48 0.11 6.17
C SER A 17 24.37 -0.66 5.45
N THR A 18 24.73 -1.66 4.63
CA THR A 18 23.79 -2.57 3.96
C THR A 18 22.82 -3.22 4.95
N VAL A 19 23.27 -3.51 6.17
CA VAL A 19 22.41 -4.07 7.24
C VAL A 19 21.33 -3.07 7.65
N ALA A 20 21.68 -1.80 7.77
CA ALA A 20 20.73 -0.74 8.12
C ALA A 20 19.72 -0.49 6.98
N HIS A 21 20.12 -0.65 5.71
CA HIS A 21 19.16 -0.64 4.59
C HIS A 21 18.16 -1.79 4.65
N LEU A 22 18.60 -3.00 5.00
CA LEU A 22 17.71 -4.15 5.15
C LEU A 22 16.76 -4.00 6.35
N MET A 23 17.27 -3.51 7.49
CA MET A 23 16.45 -3.21 8.66
C MET A 23 15.55 -1.99 8.49
N ALA A 24 15.82 -1.10 7.53
CA ALA A 24 14.89 -0.04 7.15
C ALA A 24 13.87 -0.53 6.12
N GLY A 25 14.23 -1.50 5.28
CA GLY A 25 13.44 -1.99 4.15
C GLY A 25 12.43 -3.07 4.47
N TRP A 26 12.54 -3.78 5.60
CA TRP A 26 11.59 -4.84 5.96
C TRP A 26 10.09 -4.43 5.94
N PRO A 27 9.68 -3.18 6.23
CA PRO A 27 8.27 -2.80 6.12
C PRO A 27 7.75 -2.80 4.67
N LEU A 28 8.63 -2.65 3.67
CA LEU A 28 8.24 -2.73 2.25
C LEU A 28 7.72 -4.11 1.88
N PHE A 29 8.19 -5.16 2.55
CA PHE A 29 7.67 -6.51 2.35
C PHE A 29 6.21 -6.64 2.79
N LEU A 30 5.83 -5.96 3.88
CA LEU A 30 4.43 -5.90 4.33
C LEU A 30 3.53 -5.18 3.32
N VAL A 31 4.06 -4.15 2.64
CA VAL A 31 3.34 -3.45 1.56
C VAL A 31 3.11 -4.37 0.36
N ILE A 32 4.03 -5.27 0.04
CA ILE A 32 3.82 -6.25 -1.05
C ILE A 32 2.67 -7.19 -0.70
N ILE A 33 2.63 -7.73 0.52
CA ILE A 33 1.57 -8.66 0.95
C ILE A 33 0.22 -7.93 1.06
N GLY A 34 0.17 -6.82 1.79
CA GLY A 34 -1.05 -6.04 1.95
C GLY A 34 -1.55 -5.47 0.62
N GLY A 35 -0.61 -5.05 -0.24
CA GLY A 35 -0.85 -4.54 -1.57
C GLY A 35 -1.31 -5.61 -2.57
N ALA A 36 -0.90 -6.88 -2.42
CA ALA A 36 -1.43 -7.97 -3.23
C ALA A 36 -2.91 -8.22 -2.93
N ILE A 37 -3.29 -8.28 -1.65
CA ILE A 37 -4.69 -8.45 -1.23
C ILE A 37 -5.51 -7.23 -1.62
N GLY A 38 -5.01 -6.03 -1.32
CA GLY A 38 -5.66 -4.76 -1.68
C GLY A 38 -5.80 -4.59 -3.19
N GLY A 39 -4.79 -5.00 -3.96
CA GLY A 39 -4.78 -5.00 -5.41
C GLY A 39 -5.84 -5.93 -5.99
N ALA A 40 -5.92 -7.17 -5.51
CA ALA A 40 -6.94 -8.12 -5.94
C ALA A 40 -8.36 -7.60 -5.69
N LEU A 41 -8.62 -7.08 -4.48
CA LEU A 41 -9.91 -6.46 -4.13
C LEU A 41 -10.19 -5.20 -4.97
N GLY A 42 -9.17 -4.40 -5.24
CA GLY A 42 -9.26 -3.21 -6.09
C GLY A 42 -9.64 -3.55 -7.54
N VAL A 43 -9.06 -4.61 -8.12
CA VAL A 43 -9.44 -5.08 -9.46
C VAL A 43 -10.90 -5.54 -9.48
N VAL A 44 -11.33 -6.30 -8.47
CA VAL A 44 -12.74 -6.73 -8.36
C VAL A 44 -13.66 -5.52 -8.24
N ALA A 45 -13.34 -4.57 -7.36
CA ALA A 45 -14.11 -3.35 -7.18
C ALA A 45 -14.19 -2.53 -8.48
N TYR A 46 -13.09 -2.42 -9.23
CA TYR A 46 -13.07 -1.76 -10.54
C TYR A 46 -14.01 -2.43 -11.55
N VAL A 47 -13.98 -3.77 -11.64
CA VAL A 47 -14.87 -4.51 -12.55
C VAL A 47 -16.34 -4.31 -12.17
N VAL A 48 -16.66 -4.31 -10.87
CA VAL A 48 -18.01 -4.03 -10.36
C VAL A 48 -18.43 -2.59 -10.67
N ASN A 49 -17.56 -1.61 -10.39
CA ASN A 49 -17.82 -0.20 -10.68
C ASN A 49 -18.05 0.05 -12.17
N ARG A 50 -17.29 -0.60 -13.06
CA ARG A 50 -17.56 -0.54 -14.50
C ARG A 50 -18.97 -0.99 -14.86
N LYS A 51 -19.45 -2.09 -14.27
CA LYS A 51 -20.84 -2.56 -14.48
C LYS A 51 -21.88 -1.58 -13.96
N ILE A 52 -21.61 -0.95 -12.80
CA ILE A 52 -22.46 0.11 -12.22
C ILE A 52 -22.54 1.31 -13.18
N TYR A 53 -21.42 1.79 -13.72
CA TYR A 53 -21.40 2.94 -14.61
C TYR A 53 -22.07 2.67 -15.96
N LEU A 54 -22.02 1.44 -16.46
CA LEU A 54 -22.70 1.00 -17.68
C LEU A 54 -24.21 0.73 -17.49
N SER A 55 -24.70 0.68 -16.24
CA SER A 55 -26.12 0.45 -15.96
C SER A 55 -27.00 1.66 -16.29
N GLN A 56 -28.32 1.45 -16.35
CA GLN A 56 -29.31 2.51 -16.54
C GLN A 56 -29.65 3.32 -15.27
N LEU A 57 -28.85 3.19 -14.22
CA LEU A 57 -29.03 3.97 -12.99
C LEU A 57 -28.81 5.47 -13.23
N SER A 58 -29.44 6.30 -12.40
CA SER A 58 -29.20 7.74 -12.41
C SER A 58 -27.77 8.07 -11.95
N ASN A 59 -27.27 9.26 -12.32
CA ASN A 59 -25.91 9.68 -11.98
C ASN A 59 -25.65 9.64 -10.47
N MET A 60 -26.63 10.05 -9.65
CA MET A 60 -26.50 10.02 -8.20
C MET A 60 -26.40 8.59 -7.64
N GLN A 61 -27.19 7.66 -8.18
CA GLN A 61 -27.15 6.25 -7.78
C GLN A 61 -25.81 5.59 -8.13
N LYS A 62 -25.23 5.93 -9.29
CA LYS A 62 -23.90 5.45 -9.70
C LYS A 62 -22.80 5.90 -8.74
N VAL A 63 -22.84 7.16 -8.31
CA VAL A 63 -21.88 7.69 -7.33
C VAL A 63 -22.01 6.98 -5.98
N LEU A 64 -23.22 6.83 -5.47
CA LEU A 64 -23.46 6.13 -4.19
C LEU A 64 -23.04 4.66 -4.26
N ALA A 65 -23.34 3.97 -5.36
CA ALA A 65 -22.96 2.58 -5.55
C ALA A 65 -21.43 2.42 -5.68
N ASN A 66 -20.74 3.34 -6.36
CA ASN A 66 -19.28 3.35 -6.43
C ASN A 66 -18.64 3.58 -5.05
N LEU A 67 -19.16 4.52 -4.27
CA LEU A 67 -18.72 4.76 -2.89
C LEU A 67 -18.94 3.52 -2.01
N LEU A 68 -20.13 2.92 -2.09
CA LEU A 68 -20.45 1.71 -1.34
C LEU A 68 -19.53 0.55 -1.71
N CYS A 69 -19.28 0.35 -3.01
CA CYS A 69 -18.34 -0.66 -3.50
C CYS A 69 -16.92 -0.44 -2.96
N GLY A 70 -16.43 0.80 -2.98
CA GLY A 70 -15.12 1.16 -2.41
C GLY A 70 -15.04 0.91 -0.91
N MET A 71 -16.06 1.31 -0.14
CA MET A 71 -16.13 1.04 1.29
C MET A 71 -16.15 -0.46 1.58
N SER A 72 -16.94 -1.25 0.84
CA SER A 72 -16.97 -2.70 0.98
C SER A 72 -15.61 -3.35 0.70
N ALA A 73 -14.88 -2.88 -0.31
CA ALA A 73 -13.54 -3.39 -0.63
C ALA A 73 -12.54 -3.13 0.51
N ILE A 74 -12.57 -1.95 1.11
CA ILE A 74 -11.72 -1.61 2.27
C ILE A 74 -12.10 -2.46 3.49
N SER A 75 -13.39 -2.61 3.77
CA SER A 75 -13.87 -3.46 4.88
C SER A 75 -13.46 -4.92 4.71
N LEU A 76 -13.56 -5.46 3.49
CA LEU A 76 -13.09 -6.82 3.18
C LEU A 76 -11.58 -6.97 3.37
N TRP A 77 -10.80 -5.99 2.92
CA TRP A 77 -9.35 -5.99 3.12
C TRP A 77 -8.99 -6.03 4.61
N TRP A 78 -9.62 -5.17 5.42
CA TRP A 78 -9.41 -5.13 6.88
C TRP A 78 -9.81 -6.44 7.56
N PHE A 79 -10.93 -7.03 7.16
CA PHE A 79 -11.41 -8.30 7.69
C PHE A 79 -10.42 -9.44 7.40
N ILE A 80 -9.93 -9.53 6.16
CA ILE A 80 -8.92 -10.51 5.75
C ILE A 80 -7.63 -10.31 6.54
N ALA A 81 -7.15 -9.07 6.68
CA ALA A 81 -5.95 -8.76 7.45
C ALA A 81 -6.07 -9.19 8.92
N THR A 82 -7.21 -8.88 9.56
CA THR A 82 -7.48 -9.26 10.96
C THR A 82 -7.59 -10.77 11.12
N TRP A 83 -8.23 -11.47 10.17
CA TRP A 83 -8.34 -12.93 10.20
C TRP A 83 -6.99 -13.62 10.05
N LEU A 84 -6.15 -13.14 9.13
CA LEU A 84 -4.77 -13.62 8.96
C LEU A 84 -3.94 -13.36 10.22
N GLN A 85 -4.08 -12.19 10.84
CA GLN A 85 -3.40 -11.89 12.11
C GLN A 85 -3.83 -12.85 13.22
N GLY A 86 -5.12 -13.15 13.34
CA GLY A 86 -5.64 -14.14 14.30
C GLY A 86 -5.14 -15.56 14.02
N TYR A 87 -5.02 -15.96 12.76
CA TYR A 87 -4.45 -17.26 12.40
C TYR A 87 -2.96 -17.38 12.75
N MET A 88 -2.18 -16.31 12.57
CA MET A 88 -0.76 -16.28 12.93
C MET A 88 -0.49 -16.17 14.44
N ALA A 89 -1.50 -15.76 15.23
CA ALA A 89 -1.38 -15.57 16.67
C ALA A 89 -1.79 -16.79 17.52
N ASN A 90 -2.29 -17.85 16.87
CA ASN A 90 -2.60 -19.16 17.48
C ASN A 90 -1.57 -20.20 17.05
#